data_AF-A0AAD5UBN6-F1
#
_entry.id   AF-A0AAD5UBN6-F1
#
_cell.length_a   1.000
_cell.length_b   1.000
_cell.length_c   1.000
_cell.angle_alpha   90.00
_cell.angle_beta   90.00
_cell.angle_gamma   90.00
#
_symmetry.space_group_name_H-M   'P 1'
#
loop_
_entity.id
_entity.type
_entity.pdbx_description
1 polymer ?
#
loop_
_entity_poly.entity_id
_entity_poly.type
_entity_poly.pdbx_seq_one_letter_code
_entity_poly.pdbx_strand_id
1 'polypeptide(L)'
;MNEEHKERKHKKKKEKRPRTPSPEPEKLLQARTKTLGLDQNVGKAQVVQGSREAGFYCEDCDVVLKDQVSYLDHINGRQHLKMIGVSMNVEKSTLAQVKERFEEIKRRAKEPKKIFGK
;
A
#
# COMPACT_ATOMS: atom_id res chain seq x y z
N MET A 1 28.71 31.07 9.24
CA MET A 1 28.52 29.59 9.22
C MET A 1 27.09 29.21 8.80
N ASN A 2 26.57 29.66 7.65
CA ASN A 2 25.19 29.29 7.26
C ASN A 2 24.90 29.26 5.74
N GLU A 3 25.92 29.26 4.88
CA GLU A 3 25.74 29.15 3.42
C GLU A 3 26.08 27.76 2.87
N GLU A 4 27.16 27.15 3.37
CA GLU A 4 27.67 25.87 2.86
C GLU A 4 26.72 24.67 3.10
N HIS A 5 25.88 24.74 4.14
CA HIS A 5 24.84 23.74 4.42
C HIS A 5 23.62 23.86 3.48
N LYS A 6 23.39 25.05 2.90
CA LYS A 6 22.31 25.30 1.93
C LYS A 6 22.68 24.71 0.57
N GLU A 7 23.94 24.88 0.15
CA GLU A 7 24.43 24.39 -1.14
C GLU A 7 24.52 22.85 -1.21
N ARG A 8 24.92 22.19 -0.12
CA ARG A 8 24.93 20.72 -0.03
C ARG A 8 23.52 20.10 -0.17
N LYS A 9 22.47 20.79 0.28
CA LYS A 9 21.07 20.35 0.08
C LYS A 9 20.59 20.55 -1.36
N HIS A 10 21.09 21.56 -2.07
CA HIS A 10 20.72 21.82 -3.47
C HIS A 10 21.38 20.86 -4.47
N LYS A 11 22.61 20.40 -4.20
CA LYS A 11 23.35 19.50 -5.11
C LYS A 11 22.84 18.04 -5.06
N LYS A 12 22.35 17.56 -3.91
CA LYS A 12 21.79 16.21 -3.72
C LYS A 12 20.40 15.99 -4.34
N LYS A 13 19.78 17.03 -4.93
CA LYS A 13 18.40 17.01 -5.47
C LYS A 13 18.32 16.63 -6.97
N LYS A 14 19.47 16.43 -7.65
CA LYS A 14 19.55 16.36 -9.13
C LYS A 14 19.87 15.00 -9.74
N GLU A 15 19.98 13.92 -8.98
CA GLU A 15 19.96 12.55 -9.55
C GLU A 15 18.60 11.89 -9.28
N LYS A 16 17.55 12.45 -9.90
CA LYS A 16 16.30 11.72 -10.06
C LYS A 16 16.52 10.77 -11.23
N ARG A 17 16.47 9.46 -10.96
CA ARG A 17 16.43 8.40 -11.99
C ARG A 17 15.51 8.84 -13.13
N PRO A 18 15.88 8.61 -14.41
CA PRO A 18 15.04 9.00 -15.54
C PRO A 18 13.65 8.42 -15.31
N ARG A 19 12.67 9.32 -15.16
CA ARG A 19 11.27 8.94 -15.05
C ARG A 19 10.84 8.58 -16.46
N THR A 20 10.94 7.31 -16.83
CA THR A 20 10.22 6.80 -17.98
C THR A 20 8.74 6.98 -17.67
N PRO A 21 8.00 7.85 -18.38
CA PRO A 21 6.56 7.78 -18.33
C PRO A 21 6.19 6.42 -18.92
N SER A 22 5.55 5.56 -18.13
CA SER A 22 4.95 4.34 -18.70
C SER A 22 3.91 4.80 -19.73
N PRO A 23 3.91 4.25 -20.96
CA PRO A 23 3.02 4.67 -22.03
C PRO A 23 1.55 4.23 -21.82
N GLU A 24 1.28 3.41 -20.81
CA GLU A 24 -0.06 2.93 -20.51
C GLU A 24 -0.81 3.90 -19.58
N PRO A 25 -2.12 4.15 -19.82
CA PRO A 25 -2.90 5.01 -18.95
C PRO A 25 -2.90 4.44 -17.54
N GLU A 26 -2.40 5.22 -16.57
CA GLU A 26 -2.38 4.82 -15.18
C GLU A 26 -3.81 4.47 -14.74
N LYS A 27 -4.03 3.22 -14.31
CA LYS A 27 -5.34 2.78 -13.84
C LYS A 27 -5.72 3.59 -12.60
N LEU A 28 -7.00 3.90 -12.43
CA LEU A 28 -7.47 4.57 -11.22
C LEU A 28 -7.37 3.63 -10.02
N LEU A 29 -7.19 4.22 -8.83
CA LEU A 29 -7.07 3.46 -7.59
C LEU A 29 -8.39 2.73 -7.30
N GLN A 30 -8.32 1.42 -7.18
CA GLN A 30 -9.46 0.55 -6.85
C GLN A 30 -9.26 -0.13 -5.49
N ALA A 31 -10.39 -0.48 -4.84
CA ALA A 31 -10.36 -1.25 -3.62
C ALA A 31 -9.84 -2.67 -3.87
N ARG A 32 -8.96 -3.16 -2.99
CA ARG A 32 -8.43 -4.52 -3.08
C ARG A 32 -9.56 -5.55 -2.86
N THR A 33 -9.63 -6.54 -3.74
CA THR A 33 -10.59 -7.66 -3.65
C THR A 33 -10.02 -8.87 -2.92
N LYS A 34 -8.70 -9.07 -2.99
CA LYS A 34 -7.99 -10.20 -2.36
C LYS A 34 -7.43 -9.81 -0.99
N THR A 35 -7.54 -10.73 -0.03
CA THR A 35 -6.90 -10.61 1.28
C THR A 35 -5.40 -10.91 1.19
N LEU A 36 -4.57 -10.14 1.90
CA LEU A 36 -3.11 -10.21 1.82
C LEU A 36 -2.48 -11.35 2.66
N GLY A 37 -3.28 -12.18 3.33
CA GLY A 37 -2.79 -13.39 4.02
C GLY A 37 -1.75 -13.15 5.12
N LEU A 38 -1.62 -11.93 5.64
CA LEU A 38 -0.58 -11.54 6.63
C LEU A 38 -0.71 -12.29 7.98
N ASP A 39 -1.87 -12.87 8.24
CA ASP A 39 -2.19 -13.58 9.48
C ASP A 39 -1.65 -15.03 9.53
N GLN A 40 -1.24 -15.60 8.38
CA GLN A 40 -0.90 -17.03 8.28
C GLN A 40 0.25 -17.49 9.18
N ASN A 41 1.11 -16.55 9.58
CA ASN A 41 2.30 -16.78 10.39
C ASN A 41 2.14 -16.29 11.84
N VAL A 42 0.93 -15.84 12.22
CA VAL A 42 0.66 -15.42 13.61
C VAL A 42 0.73 -16.64 14.53
N GLY A 43 1.53 -16.54 15.59
CA GLY A 43 1.73 -17.60 16.58
C GLY A 43 2.68 -18.73 16.16
N LYS A 44 3.29 -18.67 14.96
CA LYS A 44 4.26 -19.67 14.50
C LYS A 44 5.69 -19.11 14.58
N ALA A 45 6.58 -19.83 15.24
CA ALA A 45 8.01 -19.53 15.23
C ALA A 45 8.68 -20.25 14.06
N GLN A 46 9.21 -19.49 13.09
CA GLN A 46 9.96 -20.04 11.97
C GLN A 46 11.45 -19.75 12.16
N VAL A 47 12.27 -20.79 12.24
CA VAL A 47 13.73 -20.66 12.23
C VAL A 47 14.16 -20.47 10.78
N VAL A 48 14.66 -19.28 10.45
CA VAL A 48 15.16 -18.98 9.11
C VAL A 48 16.66 -19.29 9.07
N GLN A 49 17.05 -20.40 8.44
CA GLN A 49 18.46 -20.72 8.18
C GLN A 49 18.89 -20.09 6.84
N GLY A 50 19.84 -19.15 6.87
CA GLY A 50 20.45 -18.53 5.68
C GLY A 50 20.42 -16.99 5.66
N SER A 51 20.75 -16.38 4.51
CA SER A 51 20.75 -14.91 4.29
C SER A 51 19.36 -14.32 4.00
N ARG A 52 18.30 -15.12 4.06
CA ARG A 52 16.93 -14.60 3.90
C ARG A 52 16.52 -13.94 5.21
N GLU A 53 16.41 -12.62 5.20
CA GLU A 53 15.95 -11.86 6.36
C GLU A 53 14.48 -12.22 6.65
N ALA A 54 14.14 -12.41 7.92
CA ALA A 54 12.77 -12.64 8.34
C ALA A 54 11.95 -11.35 8.13
N GLY A 55 10.88 -11.42 7.33
CA GLY A 55 10.01 -10.27 7.05
C GLY A 55 8.97 -10.53 5.95
N PHE A 56 8.16 -9.51 5.68
CA PHE A 56 7.19 -9.46 4.60
C PHE A 56 7.89 -9.02 3.31
N TYR A 57 7.79 -9.83 2.26
CA TYR A 57 8.41 -9.55 0.97
C TYR A 57 7.40 -8.94 -0.01
N CYS A 58 7.84 -7.90 -0.73
CA CYS A 58 7.08 -7.29 -1.82
C CYS A 58 7.71 -7.70 -3.16
N GLU A 59 6.96 -8.41 -3.99
CA GLU A 59 7.40 -8.92 -5.29
C GLU A 59 7.65 -7.79 -6.31
N ASP A 60 6.82 -6.75 -6.30
CA ASP A 60 6.96 -5.65 -7.27
C ASP A 60 8.20 -4.80 -7.00
N CYS A 61 8.54 -4.59 -5.72
CA CYS A 61 9.61 -3.67 -5.31
C CYS A 61 10.92 -4.35 -4.91
N ASP A 62 10.95 -5.68 -4.81
CA ASP A 62 12.11 -6.46 -4.34
C ASP A 62 12.66 -6.00 -2.98
N VAL A 63 11.78 -5.66 -2.03
CA VAL A 63 12.14 -5.24 -0.67
C VAL A 63 11.53 -6.17 0.37
N VAL A 64 12.31 -6.51 1.39
CA VAL A 64 11.84 -7.18 2.60
C VAL A 64 11.57 -6.13 3.69
N LEU A 65 10.37 -6.14 4.24
CA LEU A 65 9.92 -5.26 5.32
C LEU A 65 9.72 -6.06 6.60
N LYS A 66 10.20 -5.54 7.72
CA LYS A 66 10.24 -6.27 9.00
C LYS A 66 8.87 -6.42 9.64
N ASP A 67 8.01 -5.41 9.48
CA ASP A 67 6.72 -5.33 10.15
C ASP A 67 5.56 -5.30 9.15
N GLN A 68 4.43 -5.89 9.55
CA GLN A 68 3.20 -5.92 8.77
C GLN A 68 2.63 -4.53 8.49
N VAL A 69 2.76 -3.59 9.44
CA VAL A 69 2.27 -2.20 9.28
C VAL A 69 3.09 -1.50 8.20
N SER A 70 4.42 -1.62 8.26
CA SER A 70 5.31 -1.07 7.24
C SER A 70 5.07 -1.69 5.87
N TYR A 71 4.73 -2.98 5.81
CA TYR A 71 4.33 -3.65 4.57
C TYR A 71 3.04 -3.08 3.98
N LEU A 72 2.02 -2.83 4.80
CA LEU A 72 0.76 -2.22 4.34
C LEU A 72 0.98 -0.79 3.82
N ASP A 73 1.77 0.01 4.52
CA ASP A 73 2.11 1.38 4.10
C ASP A 73 2.94 1.38 2.80
N HIS A 74 3.80 0.38 2.62
CA HIS A 74 4.57 0.20 1.40
C HIS A 74 3.68 -0.08 0.19
N ILE A 75 2.77 -1.06 0.27
CA ILE A 75 1.86 -1.40 -0.85
C ILE A 75 0.90 -0.24 -1.15
N ASN A 76 0.53 0.56 -0.14
CA ASN A 76 -0.27 1.78 -0.34
C ASN A 76 0.55 3.00 -0.79
N GLY A 77 1.87 2.88 -0.86
CA GLY A 77 2.77 3.99 -1.14
C GLY A 77 2.73 4.45 -2.60
N ARG A 78 2.93 5.75 -2.84
CA ARG A 78 2.99 6.35 -4.18
C ARG A 78 4.02 5.68 -5.11
N GLN A 79 5.14 5.25 -4.56
CA GLN A 79 6.22 4.65 -5.35
C GLN A 79 5.83 3.24 -5.82
N HIS A 80 5.28 2.43 -4.93
CA HIS A 80 4.79 1.09 -5.24
C HIS A 80 3.63 1.14 -6.25
N LEU A 81 2.61 1.98 -6.00
CA LEU A 81 1.48 2.14 -6.93
C LEU A 81 1.93 2.59 -8.33
N LYS A 82 2.91 3.49 -8.39
CA LYS A 82 3.47 3.94 -9.67
C LYS A 82 4.19 2.82 -10.43
N MET A 83 4.85 1.92 -9.72
CA MET A 83 5.54 0.77 -10.33
C MET A 83 4.54 -0.23 -10.91
N ILE A 84 3.38 -0.40 -10.28
CA ILE A 84 2.25 -1.22 -10.75
C ILE A 84 1.46 -0.52 -11.87
N GLY A 85 1.68 0.78 -12.11
CA GLY A 85 0.94 1.56 -13.11
C GLY A 85 -0.46 1.99 -12.63
N VAL A 86 -0.64 2.14 -11.31
CA VAL A 86 -1.86 2.67 -10.70
C VAL A 86 -1.61 4.10 -10.21
N SER A 87 -2.49 5.02 -10.60
CA SER A 87 -2.49 6.38 -10.09
C SER A 87 -3.16 6.45 -8.71
N MET A 88 -2.72 7.36 -7.85
CA MET A 88 -3.39 7.62 -6.57
C MET A 88 -4.74 8.37 -6.72
N ASN A 89 -5.22 8.57 -7.96
CA ASN A 89 -6.48 9.23 -8.21
C ASN A 89 -7.62 8.22 -8.13
N VAL A 90 -8.69 8.60 -7.44
CA VAL A 90 -9.92 7.80 -7.29
C VAL A 90 -10.99 8.39 -8.22
N GLU A 91 -11.86 7.54 -8.76
CA GLU A 91 -13.04 7.98 -9.51
C GLU A 91 -13.99 8.79 -8.63
N LYS A 92 -14.66 9.80 -9.23
CA LYS A 92 -15.66 10.60 -8.52
C LYS A 92 -16.94 9.78 -8.33
N SER A 93 -17.41 9.69 -7.09
CA SER A 93 -18.66 8.98 -6.78
C SER A 93 -19.88 9.67 -7.39
N THR A 94 -20.81 8.87 -7.93
CA THR A 94 -22.12 9.32 -8.43
C THR A 94 -23.20 9.23 -7.34
N LEU A 95 -24.31 9.97 -7.51
CA LEU A 95 -25.43 9.94 -6.57
C LEU A 95 -26.04 8.53 -6.39
N ALA A 96 -26.05 7.73 -7.46
CA ALA A 96 -26.55 6.35 -7.42
C ALA A 96 -25.65 5.45 -6.57
N GLN A 97 -24.33 5.51 -6.77
CA GLN A 97 -23.35 4.76 -5.98
C GLN A 97 -23.45 5.10 -4.49
N VAL A 98 -23.66 6.38 -4.16
CA VAL A 98 -23.80 6.82 -2.77
C VAL A 98 -25.06 6.23 -2.13
N LYS A 99 -26.21 6.27 -2.82
CA LYS A 99 -27.47 5.69 -2.31
C LYS A 99 -27.32 4.18 -2.04
N GLU A 100 -26.76 3.43 -2.98
CA GLU A 100 -26.53 1.99 -2.83
C GLU A 100 -25.63 1.69 -1.62
N ARG A 101 -24.55 2.47 -1.43
CA ARG A 101 -23.66 2.34 -0.27
C ARG A 101 -24.38 2.60 1.06
N PHE A 102 -25.25 3.62 1.12
CA PHE A 102 -26.04 3.88 2.33
C PHE A 102 -27.00 2.73 2.65
N GLU A 103 -27.64 2.14 1.65
CA GLU A 103 -28.52 1.00 1.83
C GLU A 103 -27.76 -0.24 2.31
N GLU A 104 -26.58 -0.50 1.74
CA GLU A 104 -25.69 -1.58 2.17
C GLU A 104 -25.27 -1.40 3.64
N ILE A 105 -24.84 -0.19 4.02
CA ILE A 105 -24.45 0.13 5.41
C ILE A 105 -25.63 -0.06 6.36
N LYS A 106 -26.82 0.42 5.98
CA LYS A 106 -28.04 0.24 6.79
C LYS A 106 -28.41 -1.23 6.96
N ARG A 107 -28.24 -2.04 5.92
CA ARG A 107 -28.46 -3.50 5.99
C ARG A 107 -27.46 -4.16 6.95
N ARG A 108 -26.16 -3.88 6.80
CA ARG A 108 -25.10 -4.40 7.69
C ARG A 108 -25.27 -3.94 9.14
N ALA A 109 -25.86 -2.77 9.38
CA ALA A 109 -26.15 -2.27 10.73
C ALA A 109 -27.36 -2.96 11.39
N LYS A 110 -28.33 -3.41 10.60
CA LYS A 110 -29.49 -4.19 11.09
C LYS A 110 -29.13 -5.62 11.42
N GLU A 111 -28.13 -6.19 10.74
CA GLU A 111 -27.58 -7.49 11.10
C GLU A 111 -26.80 -7.35 12.41
N PRO A 112 -27.18 -8.05 13.50
CA PRO A 112 -26.43 -7.97 14.74
C PRO A 112 -25.01 -8.48 14.46
N LYS A 113 -24.00 -7.66 14.80
CA LYS A 113 -22.60 -8.08 14.74
C LYS A 113 -22.50 -9.40 15.49
N LYS A 114 -22.22 -10.50 14.79
CA LYS A 114 -21.88 -11.77 15.41
C LYS A 114 -20.62 -11.52 16.23
N ILE A 115 -20.82 -11.25 17.51
CA ILE A 115 -19.79 -11.25 18.54
C ILE A 115 -19.19 -12.64 18.51
N PHE A 116 -18.05 -12.79 17.83
CA PHE A 116 -17.23 -13.99 17.90
C PHE A 116 -16.63 -14.04 19.30
N GLY A 117 -17.37 -14.68 20.21
CA GLY A 117 -16.91 -15.03 21.55
C GLY A 117 -16.44 -16.47 21.58
N LYS A 118 -15.12 -16.66 21.57
CA LYS A 118 -14.33 -17.50 22.49
C LYS A 118 -12.86 -17.39 22.14
#